data_AF-B7BCA7-F1
#
_entry.id   AF-B7BCA7-F1
#
_cell.length_a   1.000
_cell.length_b   1.000
_cell.length_c   1.000
_cell.angle_alpha   90.00
_cell.angle_beta   90.00
_cell.angle_gamma   90.00
#
_symmetry.space_group_name_H-M   'P 1'
#
loop_
_entity.id
_entity.type
_entity.pdbx_description
1 polymer ?
#
loop_
_entity_poly.entity_id
_entity_poly.type
_entity_poly.pdbx_seq_one_letter_code
_entity_poly.pdbx_strand_id
1 'polypeptide(L)'
;MNLLELSEQEIIRRNSMEQLRQMGIEPYPAAEYVTNAFSKEIKENFKDDAEPRPVSIAGRIMSRRIMGKASFMELQDSEGRIQVYISRDDICLEENKDLYNIVFKKLLDIGDFVGIKGFVFRTQMGEISVHAQEITVLSKSLKPLPVVKYKDGVAYDGFNDPELRYRQRYVDLVVNDGVKNIFMKRAAVIKTMRTALDEAGYTEVETPILQSIPGGASARPFITHHNSLDIGLYLRIATELYLKRLIVGGFEGVYEIGKNFRNEGMDRTHNPEFTCMELYVQYKDYNWMMSFTEQLLERICIAVNGTHESVVDGKTINFKAPYRRLPILDAIKEKTGYDLNGKSEDEIRAICKELNLEIDETMGKGKLIDEIF
;
A
#
# COMPACT_ATOMS: atom_id res chain seq x y z
N MET A 1 -23.32 16.71 13.57
CA MET A 1 -22.86 15.36 13.96
C MET A 1 -23.62 15.01 15.22
N ASN A 2 -24.45 13.96 15.20
CA ASN A 2 -25.33 13.64 16.32
C ASN A 2 -24.47 13.06 17.46
N LEU A 3 -24.52 13.65 18.67
CA LEU A 3 -23.72 13.21 19.83
C LEU A 3 -24.04 11.78 20.29
N LEU A 4 -25.15 11.20 19.80
CA LEU A 4 -25.67 9.87 20.16
C LEU A 4 -24.91 8.68 19.55
N GLU A 5 -23.89 8.89 18.72
CA GLU A 5 -23.13 7.80 18.06
C GLU A 5 -21.66 7.67 18.52
N LEU A 6 -21.20 8.49 19.47
CA LEU A 6 -19.80 8.44 19.93
C LEU A 6 -19.62 7.42 21.05
N SER A 7 -18.52 6.65 20.98
CA SER A 7 -18.09 5.80 22.09
C SER A 7 -17.64 6.62 23.30
N GLU A 8 -17.68 6.01 24.49
CA GLU A 8 -17.19 6.65 25.73
C GLU A 8 -15.75 7.17 25.59
N GLN A 9 -14.87 6.39 24.94
CA GLN A 9 -13.49 6.80 24.70
C GLN A 9 -13.37 8.02 23.77
N GLU A 10 -14.22 8.13 22.75
CA GLU A 10 -14.25 9.31 21.89
C GLU A 10 -14.73 10.56 22.65
N ILE A 11 -15.69 10.41 23.55
CA ILE A 11 -16.16 11.50 24.42
C ILE A 11 -15.02 11.96 25.33
N ILE A 12 -14.33 11.02 26.00
CA ILE A 12 -13.19 11.33 26.88
C ILE A 12 -12.08 12.06 26.09
N ARG A 13 -11.70 11.55 24.91
CA ARG A 13 -10.63 12.16 24.08
C ARG A 13 -10.99 13.57 23.61
N ARG A 14 -12.27 13.83 23.31
CA ARG A 14 -12.76 15.19 22.98
C ARG A 14 -12.71 16.12 24.18
N ASN A 15 -13.08 15.63 25.37
CA ASN A 15 -12.94 16.41 26.60
C ASN A 15 -11.46 16.73 26.90
N SER A 16 -10.55 15.77 26.71
CA SER A 16 -9.11 15.99 26.84
C SER A 16 -8.60 17.04 25.85
N MET A 17 -9.09 17.02 24.60
CA MET A 17 -8.76 18.02 23.58
C MET A 17 -9.20 19.43 23.99
N GLU A 18 -10.41 19.59 24.53
CA GLU A 18 -10.89 20.89 25.01
C GLU A 18 -10.12 21.36 26.25
N GLN A 19 -9.71 20.44 27.15
CA GLN A 19 -8.86 20.79 28.28
C GLN A 19 -7.46 21.24 27.82
N LEU A 20 -6.87 20.63 26.79
CA LEU A 20 -5.61 21.12 26.20
C LEU A 20 -5.74 22.58 25.75
N ARG A 21 -6.83 22.92 25.05
CA ARG A 21 -7.11 24.29 24.60
C ARG A 21 -7.27 25.26 25.77
N GLN A 22 -7.99 24.86 26.81
CA GLN A 22 -8.15 25.68 28.03
C GLN A 22 -6.82 25.95 28.73
N MET A 23 -5.85 25.03 28.61
CA MET A 23 -4.48 25.20 29.10
C MET A 23 -3.57 25.99 28.13
N GLY A 24 -4.10 26.51 27.03
CA GLY A 24 -3.33 27.25 26.02
C GLY A 24 -2.50 26.36 25.10
N ILE A 25 -2.72 25.05 25.10
CA ILE A 25 -2.04 24.09 24.23
C ILE A 25 -2.93 23.81 23.03
N GLU A 26 -2.50 24.23 21.83
CA GLU A 26 -3.20 23.90 20.59
C GLU A 26 -3.04 22.39 20.29
N PRO A 27 -4.13 21.59 20.26
CA PRO A 27 -4.05 20.16 19.96
C PRO A 27 -3.71 19.83 18.50
N TYR A 28 -3.81 20.79 17.57
CA TYR A 28 -3.44 20.64 16.15
C TYR A 28 -2.66 21.87 15.65
N PRO A 29 -1.43 22.10 16.14
CA PRO A 29 -0.67 23.29 15.77
C PRO A 29 -0.37 23.30 14.27
N ALA A 30 -0.55 24.46 13.63
CA ALA A 30 -0.23 24.65 12.21
C ALA A 30 1.28 24.86 11.96
N ALA A 31 2.04 25.18 13.01
CA ALA A 31 3.47 25.42 12.91
C ALA A 31 4.24 24.13 12.60
N GLU A 32 5.32 24.27 11.82
CA GLU A 32 6.24 23.18 11.57
C GLU A 32 6.92 22.71 12.86
N TYR A 33 7.00 21.38 13.04
CA TYR A 33 7.85 20.78 14.07
C TYR A 33 9.09 20.16 13.41
N VAL A 34 10.25 20.80 13.61
CA VAL A 34 11.50 20.39 12.98
C VAL A 34 12.10 19.18 13.69
N THR A 35 12.25 18.07 12.96
CA THR A 35 12.93 16.86 13.41
C THR A 35 14.35 16.77 12.83
N ASN A 36 15.23 16.02 13.48
CA ASN A 36 16.62 15.82 13.02
C ASN A 36 17.11 14.37 13.12
N ALA A 37 16.25 13.44 13.53
CA ALA A 37 16.59 12.04 13.74
C ALA A 37 15.36 11.15 13.57
N PHE A 38 15.61 9.88 13.24
CA PHE A 38 14.59 8.83 13.14
C PHE A 38 14.94 7.67 14.07
N SER A 39 13.92 6.95 14.51
CA SER A 39 13.99 5.83 15.46
C SER A 39 14.99 4.76 15.05
N LYS A 40 15.01 4.38 13.76
CA LYS A 40 15.94 3.38 13.21
C LYS A 40 17.37 3.91 13.20
N GLU A 41 17.56 5.10 12.64
CA GLU A 41 18.86 5.79 12.59
C GLU A 41 19.49 5.95 13.98
N ILE A 42 18.71 6.37 14.98
CA ILE A 42 19.17 6.49 16.37
C ILE A 42 19.69 5.15 16.89
N LYS A 43 18.96 4.06 16.65
CA LYS A 43 19.32 2.73 17.14
C LYS A 43 20.57 2.18 16.44
N GLU A 44 20.71 2.40 15.14
CA GLU A 44 21.84 1.91 14.34
C GLU A 44 23.15 2.66 14.62
N ASN A 45 23.06 3.96 14.94
CA ASN A 45 24.24 4.82 15.13
C ASN A 45 24.62 5.09 16.59
N PHE A 46 23.88 4.53 17.57
CA PHE A 46 24.17 4.73 18.99
C PHE A 46 25.49 4.08 19.40
N LYS A 47 26.29 4.79 20.21
CA LYS A 47 27.55 4.32 20.77
C LYS A 47 27.57 4.63 22.26
N ASP A 48 27.81 3.62 23.09
CA ASP A 48 27.78 3.75 24.55
C ASP A 48 28.84 4.72 25.09
N ASP A 49 30.00 4.79 24.46
CA ASP A 49 31.13 5.63 24.90
C ASP A 49 31.12 7.05 24.29
N ALA A 50 30.05 7.43 23.59
CA ALA A 50 29.93 8.75 22.97
C ALA A 50 29.15 9.74 23.87
N GLU A 51 29.43 11.04 23.68
CA GLU A 51 28.64 12.10 24.30
C GLU A 51 27.14 11.96 23.94
N PRO A 52 26.21 12.26 24.88
CA PRO A 52 24.78 12.18 24.62
C PRO A 52 24.37 13.03 23.42
N ARG A 53 23.95 12.35 22.33
CA ARG A 53 23.55 13.03 21.09
C ARG A 53 22.20 13.72 21.27
N PRO A 54 22.08 15.04 21.07
CA PRO A 54 20.79 15.72 21.09
C PRO A 54 19.96 15.36 19.85
N VAL A 55 18.68 15.11 20.06
CA VAL A 55 17.73 14.73 19.00
C VAL A 55 16.39 15.45 19.17
N SER A 56 15.75 15.72 18.03
CA SER A 56 14.37 16.17 17.90
C SER A 56 13.64 15.13 17.04
N ILE A 57 12.73 14.38 17.66
CA ILE A 57 11.95 13.32 17.02
C ILE A 57 10.46 13.63 17.13
N ALA A 58 9.66 13.07 16.22
CA ALA A 58 8.20 13.19 16.28
C ALA A 58 7.56 11.87 15.86
N GLY A 59 6.42 11.55 16.45
CA GLY A 59 5.73 10.32 16.10
C GLY A 59 4.44 10.10 16.88
N ARG A 60 3.84 8.94 16.65
CA ARG A 60 2.62 8.49 17.30
C ARG A 60 2.95 7.76 18.60
N ILE A 61 2.26 8.08 19.69
CA ILE A 61 2.36 7.32 20.95
C ILE A 61 1.74 5.94 20.75
N MET A 62 2.55 4.89 20.77
CA MET A 62 2.09 3.51 20.62
C MET A 62 1.82 2.82 21.95
N SER A 63 2.58 3.18 22.98
CA SER A 63 2.37 2.72 24.35
C SER A 63 2.84 3.76 25.35
N ARG A 64 2.35 3.68 26.58
CA ARG A 64 2.84 4.48 27.71
C ARG A 64 2.74 3.72 29.02
N ARG A 65 3.75 3.87 29.88
CA ARG A 65 3.81 3.31 31.23
C ARG A 65 4.13 4.43 32.22
N ILE A 66 3.15 4.76 33.05
CA ILE A 66 3.25 5.84 34.04
C ILE A 66 3.77 5.27 35.36
N MET A 67 4.86 5.85 35.89
CA MET A 67 5.57 5.37 37.09
C MET A 67 5.82 6.51 38.08
N GLY A 68 4.76 7.10 38.64
CA GLY A 68 4.89 8.22 39.55
C GLY A 68 5.43 9.46 38.84
N LYS A 69 6.65 9.90 39.16
CA LYS A 69 7.30 11.10 38.55
C LYS A 69 8.07 10.81 37.25
N ALA A 70 8.23 9.54 36.89
CA ALA A 70 8.83 9.12 35.64
C ALA A 70 7.85 8.27 34.83
N SER A 71 8.03 8.23 33.53
CA SER A 71 7.24 7.42 32.60
C SER A 71 8.10 6.96 31.43
N PHE A 72 7.67 5.89 30.79
CA PHE A 72 8.18 5.46 29.49
C PHE A 72 7.05 5.53 28.48
N MET A 73 7.35 5.93 27.24
CA MET A 73 6.43 5.78 26.11
C MET A 73 7.17 5.20 24.91
N GLU A 74 6.45 4.48 24.05
CA GLU A 74 6.97 4.07 22.74
C GLU A 74 6.43 5.04 21.69
N LEU A 75 7.34 5.67 20.94
CA LEU A 75 7.01 6.61 19.88
C LEU A 75 7.29 5.96 18.52
N GLN A 76 6.29 5.94 17.63
CA GLN A 76 6.42 5.42 16.26
C GLN A 76 6.51 6.55 15.24
N ASP A 77 7.59 6.57 14.47
CA ASP A 77 7.80 7.47 13.34
C ASP A 77 7.64 6.72 12.00
N SER A 78 8.16 7.29 10.92
CA SER A 78 8.10 6.69 9.58
C SER A 78 9.02 5.48 9.40
N GLU A 79 10.02 5.28 10.24
CA GLU A 79 11.05 4.25 10.08
C GLU A 79 10.94 3.12 11.10
N GLY A 80 10.29 3.36 12.24
CA GLY A 80 10.16 2.37 13.28
C GLY A 80 9.64 2.94 14.58
N ARG A 81 10.05 2.32 15.69
CA ARG A 81 9.67 2.71 17.05
C ARG A 81 10.88 2.95 17.91
N ILE A 82 10.78 3.91 18.84
CA ILE A 82 11.81 4.21 19.83
C ILE A 82 11.19 4.46 21.19
N GLN A 83 11.84 3.97 22.25
CA GLN A 83 11.46 4.28 23.62
C GLN A 83 11.85 5.71 23.98
N VAL A 84 10.96 6.40 24.67
CA VAL A 84 11.20 7.73 25.24
C VAL A 84 11.01 7.65 26.74
N TYR A 85 12.03 8.07 27.48
CA TYR A 85 11.97 8.29 28.92
C TYR A 85 11.51 9.71 29.19
N ILE A 86 10.53 9.87 30.06
CA ILE A 86 9.95 11.16 30.41
C ILE A 86 9.94 11.28 31.94
N SER A 87 10.69 12.26 32.44
CA SER A 87 10.68 12.65 33.85
C SER A 87 9.95 13.97 34.01
N ARG A 88 9.07 14.06 35.02
CA ARG A 88 8.38 15.28 35.40
C ARG A 88 9.33 16.44 35.63
N ASP A 89 10.44 16.16 36.30
CA ASP A 89 11.35 17.22 36.76
C ASP A 89 12.23 17.72 35.59
N ASP A 90 12.40 16.92 34.54
CA ASP A 90 13.18 17.29 33.34
C ASP A 90 12.35 18.07 32.32
N ILE A 91 11.07 17.71 32.12
CA ILE A 91 10.19 18.41 31.16
C ILE A 91 9.45 19.60 31.79
N CYS A 92 9.45 19.73 33.12
CA CYS A 92 8.87 20.87 33.83
C CYS A 92 9.96 21.57 34.65
N LEU A 93 10.66 22.52 34.03
CA LEU A 93 11.73 23.28 34.69
C LEU A 93 11.17 24.25 35.75
N GLU A 94 9.95 24.73 35.57
CA GLU A 94 9.28 25.63 36.51
C GLU A 94 8.56 24.88 37.64
N GLU A 95 8.07 25.60 38.65
CA GLU A 95 7.28 25.01 39.74
C GLU A 95 6.01 24.31 39.24
N ASN A 96 5.40 24.84 38.17
CA ASN A 96 4.24 24.24 37.54
C ASN A 96 4.59 22.89 36.91
N LYS A 97 3.96 21.81 37.40
CA LYS A 97 4.17 20.43 36.93
C LYS A 97 3.03 19.89 36.06
N ASP A 98 2.15 20.76 35.56
CA ASP A 98 0.93 20.38 34.84
C ASP A 98 1.21 19.75 33.46
N LEU A 99 2.29 20.16 32.78
CA LEU A 99 2.71 19.53 31.52
C LEU A 99 2.93 18.02 31.69
N TYR A 100 3.45 17.59 32.83
CA TYR A 100 3.56 16.16 33.12
C TYR A 100 2.30 15.59 33.78
N ASN A 101 1.82 16.22 34.87
CA ASN A 101 0.79 15.65 35.74
C ASN A 101 -0.62 15.68 35.13
N ILE A 102 -0.89 16.64 34.25
CA ILE A 102 -2.16 16.81 33.57
C ILE A 102 -1.99 16.42 32.10
N VAL A 103 -1.15 17.13 31.35
CA VAL A 103 -1.06 16.96 29.90
C VAL A 103 -0.57 15.56 29.54
N PHE A 104 0.63 15.16 29.93
CA PHE A 104 1.17 13.84 29.58
C PHE A 104 0.39 12.67 30.22
N LYS A 105 0.10 12.75 31.53
CA LYS A 105 -0.52 11.64 32.26
C LYS A 105 -2.01 11.45 31.98
N LYS A 106 -2.76 12.53 31.71
CA LYS A 106 -4.23 12.50 31.65
C LYS A 106 -4.81 12.91 30.31
N LEU A 107 -4.21 13.88 29.61
CA LEU A 107 -4.79 14.44 28.38
C LEU A 107 -4.24 13.80 27.11
N LEU A 108 -2.97 13.36 27.12
CA LEU A 108 -2.41 12.57 26.04
C LEU A 108 -2.85 11.11 26.16
N ASP A 109 -2.91 10.40 25.04
CA ASP A 109 -3.35 9.02 24.92
C ASP A 109 -2.54 8.26 23.86
N ILE A 110 -2.63 6.93 23.89
CA ILE A 110 -2.18 6.09 22.77
C ILE A 110 -2.88 6.55 21.49
N GLY A 111 -2.11 6.73 20.42
CA GLY A 111 -2.53 7.23 19.14
C GLY A 111 -2.27 8.73 18.94
N ASP A 112 -2.06 9.53 19.99
CA ASP A 112 -1.73 10.94 19.82
C ASP A 112 -0.34 11.12 19.19
N PHE A 113 -0.12 12.24 18.49
CA PHE A 113 1.19 12.61 17.97
C PHE A 113 1.86 13.64 18.87
N VAL A 114 3.14 13.42 19.15
CA VAL A 114 3.97 14.32 19.93
C VAL A 114 5.35 14.47 19.30
N GLY A 115 5.92 15.65 19.53
CA GLY A 115 7.32 15.95 19.29
C GLY A 115 8.10 15.86 20.59
N ILE A 116 9.33 15.37 20.52
CA ILE A 116 10.24 15.21 21.66
C ILE A 116 11.60 15.81 21.29
N LYS A 117 12.08 16.74 22.12
CA LYS A 117 13.49 17.12 22.13
C LYS A 117 14.16 16.56 23.37
N GLY A 118 15.38 16.08 23.21
CA GLY A 118 16.12 15.42 24.27
C GLY A 118 17.46 14.89 23.78
N PHE A 119 17.95 13.86 24.44
CA PHE A 119 19.21 13.20 24.06
C PHE A 119 19.09 11.68 24.08
N VAL A 120 19.88 11.02 23.23
CA VAL A 120 19.91 9.56 23.14
C VAL A 120 20.72 8.99 24.31
N PHE A 121 20.23 7.94 24.95
CA PHE A 121 20.91 7.21 26.01
C PHE A 121 20.50 5.74 26.04
N ARG A 122 21.20 4.94 26.85
CA ARG A 122 20.80 3.55 27.15
C ARG A 122 20.23 3.47 28.55
N THR A 123 19.06 2.85 28.69
CA THR A 123 18.48 2.57 30.00
C THR A 123 19.27 1.48 30.73
N GLN A 124 19.06 1.35 32.04
CA GLN A 124 19.67 0.27 32.84
C GLN A 124 19.29 -1.14 32.34
N MET A 125 18.14 -1.28 31.67
CA MET A 125 17.71 -2.55 31.07
C MET A 125 18.30 -2.79 29.68
N GLY A 126 19.20 -1.92 29.21
CA GLY A 126 19.94 -2.09 27.97
C GLY A 126 19.26 -1.49 26.73
N GLU A 127 18.06 -0.92 26.85
CA GLU A 127 17.32 -0.38 25.71
C GLU A 127 17.76 1.05 25.33
N ILE A 128 18.08 1.26 24.05
CA ILE A 128 18.39 2.58 23.46
C ILE A 128 17.12 3.42 23.45
N SER A 129 17.17 4.58 24.07
CA SER A 129 16.01 5.44 24.33
C SER A 129 16.35 6.92 24.13
N VAL A 130 15.33 7.77 24.04
CA VAL A 130 15.48 9.23 24.10
C VAL A 130 15.04 9.72 25.47
N HIS A 131 15.91 10.46 26.17
CA HIS A 131 15.58 11.16 27.41
C HIS A 131 14.93 12.49 27.06
N ALA A 132 13.63 12.63 27.29
CA ALA A 132 12.88 13.83 26.94
C ALA A 132 13.23 15.01 27.86
N GLN A 133 13.54 16.15 27.25
CA GLN A 133 13.69 17.45 27.91
C GLN A 133 12.53 18.39 27.52
N GLU A 134 11.92 18.19 26.35
CA GLU A 134 10.75 18.93 25.88
C GLU A 134 9.76 17.94 25.25
N ILE A 135 8.46 18.17 25.50
CA ILE A 135 7.37 17.47 24.83
C ILE A 135 6.40 18.48 24.22
N THR A 136 6.05 18.28 22.95
CA THR A 136 5.14 19.15 22.19
C THR A 136 3.98 18.31 21.69
N VAL A 137 2.74 18.76 21.92
CA VAL A 137 1.55 18.11 21.34
C VAL A 137 1.45 18.50 19.87
N LEU A 138 1.35 17.51 18.97
CA LEU A 138 1.29 17.74 17.51
C LEU A 138 -0.07 17.36 16.91
N SER A 139 -0.75 16.36 17.47
CA SER A 139 -2.11 16.02 17.06
C SER A 139 -2.78 15.18 18.13
N LYS A 140 -3.96 15.59 18.60
CA LYS A 140 -4.83 14.72 19.40
C LYS A 140 -5.50 13.68 18.49
N SER A 141 -5.47 12.41 18.87
CA SER A 141 -6.28 11.37 18.25
C SER A 141 -7.61 11.24 18.99
N LEU A 142 -8.70 11.54 18.29
CA LEU A 142 -10.06 11.45 18.84
C LEU A 142 -10.63 10.04 18.83
N LYS A 143 -10.17 9.20 17.90
CA LYS A 143 -10.52 7.78 17.83
C LYS A 143 -9.42 6.94 18.47
N PRO A 144 -9.76 5.96 19.32
CA PRO A 144 -8.76 5.07 19.89
C PRO A 144 -8.13 4.18 18.81
N LEU A 145 -6.83 3.95 18.94
CA LEU A 145 -6.12 2.98 18.11
C LEU A 145 -6.34 1.57 18.69
N PRO A 146 -6.56 0.54 17.86
CA PRO A 146 -6.52 -0.85 18.33
C PRO A 146 -5.17 -1.15 18.99
N VAL A 147 -5.21 -1.74 20.18
CA VAL A 147 -3.99 -2.06 20.94
C VAL A 147 -3.56 -3.48 20.59
N VAL A 148 -2.62 -3.60 19.65
CA VAL A 148 -1.98 -4.88 19.33
C VAL A 148 -0.86 -5.13 20.32
N LYS A 149 -0.91 -6.24 21.05
CA LYS A 149 0.12 -6.59 22.05
C LYS A 149 1.06 -7.62 21.46
N TYR A 150 2.35 -7.40 21.61
CA TYR A 150 3.35 -8.38 21.19
C TYR A 150 3.95 -9.06 22.42
N LYS A 151 4.01 -10.39 22.40
CA LYS A 151 4.74 -11.19 23.38
C LYS A 151 5.48 -12.30 22.64
N ASP A 152 6.80 -12.39 22.85
CA ASP A 152 7.67 -13.37 22.19
C ASP A 152 7.58 -13.36 20.65
N GLY A 153 7.39 -12.19 20.05
CA GLY A 153 7.24 -12.01 18.60
C GLY A 153 5.84 -12.36 18.05
N VAL A 154 4.90 -12.77 18.90
CA VAL A 154 3.52 -13.09 18.53
C VAL A 154 2.59 -11.93 18.87
N ALA A 155 1.79 -11.50 17.89
CA ALA A 155 0.75 -10.48 18.07
C ALA A 155 -0.53 -11.09 18.67
N TYR A 156 -0.97 -10.55 19.80
CA TYR A 156 -2.23 -10.82 20.49
C TYR A 156 -3.18 -9.64 20.29
N ASP A 157 -4.49 -9.91 20.24
CA ASP A 157 -5.53 -8.92 19.95
C ASP A 157 -5.26 -8.15 18.63
N GLY A 158 -4.68 -8.84 17.65
CA GLY A 158 -4.27 -8.26 16.38
C GLY A 158 -5.43 -7.75 15.54
N PHE A 159 -5.22 -6.65 14.83
CA PHE A 159 -6.16 -6.13 13.84
C PHE A 159 -6.08 -6.95 12.54
N ASN A 160 -6.62 -8.17 12.62
CA ASN A 160 -6.40 -9.21 11.62
C ASN A 160 -7.59 -9.47 10.69
N ASP A 161 -8.78 -8.97 11.05
CA ASP A 161 -9.98 -9.11 10.22
C ASP A 161 -9.75 -8.50 8.82
N PRO A 162 -9.80 -9.31 7.74
CA PRO A 162 -9.44 -8.82 6.41
C PRO A 162 -10.32 -7.65 5.94
N GLU A 163 -11.61 -7.66 6.25
CA GLU A 163 -12.54 -6.62 5.82
C GLU A 163 -12.25 -5.29 6.53
N LEU A 164 -12.05 -5.31 7.85
CA LEU A 164 -11.69 -4.13 8.63
C LEU A 164 -10.34 -3.56 8.20
N ARG A 165 -9.35 -4.40 7.88
CA ARG A 165 -8.05 -3.96 7.34
C ARG A 165 -8.20 -3.23 6.02
N TYR A 166 -9.12 -3.65 5.16
CA TYR A 166 -9.38 -2.99 3.89
C TYR A 166 -10.17 -1.70 4.06
N ARG A 167 -11.18 -1.68 4.93
CA ARG A 167 -11.99 -0.48 5.23
C ARG A 167 -11.23 0.58 6.00
N GLN A 168 -10.31 0.18 6.87
CA GLN A 168 -9.52 1.05 7.73
C GLN A 168 -8.03 0.88 7.46
N ARG A 169 -7.63 1.05 6.20
CA ARG A 169 -6.22 0.86 5.78
C ARG A 169 -5.23 1.69 6.61
N TYR A 170 -5.63 2.88 7.05
CA TYR A 170 -4.81 3.75 7.91
C TYR A 170 -4.50 3.10 9.27
N VAL A 171 -5.41 2.30 9.82
CA VAL A 171 -5.17 1.51 11.04
C VAL A 171 -4.23 0.35 10.74
N ASP A 172 -4.53 -0.41 9.69
CA ASP A 172 -3.72 -1.57 9.26
C ASP A 172 -2.25 -1.18 9.03
N LEU A 173 -2.00 -0.03 8.39
CA LEU A 173 -0.65 0.51 8.18
C LEU A 173 0.10 0.87 9.47
N VAL A 174 -0.61 1.20 10.53
CA VAL A 174 -0.01 1.61 11.81
C VAL A 174 0.26 0.39 12.69
N VAL A 175 -0.67 -0.55 12.76
CA VAL A 175 -0.65 -1.63 13.76
C VAL A 175 -0.09 -2.95 13.24
N ASN A 176 -0.08 -3.18 11.92
CA ASN A 176 0.46 -4.40 11.32
C ASN A 176 1.79 -4.12 10.62
N ASP A 177 2.85 -4.76 11.12
CA ASP A 177 4.18 -4.65 10.54
C ASP A 177 4.22 -5.21 9.11
N GLY A 178 5.10 -4.65 8.28
CA GLY A 178 5.30 -5.10 6.90
C GLY A 178 4.25 -4.66 5.89
N VAL A 179 3.04 -4.24 6.31
CA VAL A 179 1.99 -3.74 5.39
C VAL A 179 2.50 -2.54 4.60
N LYS A 180 3.14 -1.57 5.26
CA LYS A 180 3.78 -0.41 4.60
C LYS A 180 4.80 -0.85 3.54
N ASN A 181 5.57 -1.91 3.80
CA ASN A 181 6.57 -2.41 2.86
C ASN A 181 5.94 -2.95 1.57
N ILE A 182 4.72 -3.49 1.61
CA ILE A 182 3.98 -3.90 0.40
C ILE A 182 3.72 -2.69 -0.51
N PHE A 183 3.29 -1.55 0.07
CA PHE A 183 3.08 -0.31 -0.70
C PHE A 183 4.39 0.26 -1.25
N MET A 184 5.47 0.21 -0.46
CA MET A 184 6.80 0.63 -0.92
C MET A 184 7.30 -0.25 -2.08
N LYS A 185 7.12 -1.58 -1.99
CA LYS A 185 7.44 -2.51 -3.09
C LYS A 185 6.59 -2.21 -4.33
N ARG A 186 5.29 -1.94 -4.17
CA ARG A 186 4.42 -1.53 -5.29
C ARG A 186 4.92 -0.24 -5.96
N ALA A 187 5.33 0.76 -5.18
CA ALA A 187 5.91 1.99 -5.71
C ALA A 187 7.20 1.71 -6.49
N ALA A 188 8.06 0.83 -5.98
CA ALA A 188 9.28 0.41 -6.65
C ALA A 188 9.00 -0.36 -7.97
N VAL A 189 7.98 -1.22 -8.02
CA VAL A 189 7.53 -1.88 -9.26
C VAL A 189 7.18 -0.84 -10.33
N ILE A 190 6.32 0.13 -9.99
CA ILE A 190 5.86 1.14 -10.95
C ILE A 190 7.03 2.04 -11.39
N LYS A 191 7.87 2.49 -10.46
CA LYS A 191 9.04 3.32 -10.77
C LYS A 191 10.01 2.60 -11.70
N THR A 192 10.30 1.32 -11.42
CA THR A 192 11.20 0.51 -12.24
C THR A 192 10.62 0.26 -13.63
N MET A 193 9.31 0.02 -13.71
CA MET A 193 8.61 -0.13 -14.97
C MET A 193 8.71 1.12 -15.85
N ARG A 194 8.42 2.31 -15.31
CA ARG A 194 8.59 3.58 -16.02
C ARG A 194 10.03 3.76 -16.50
N THR A 195 10.99 3.59 -15.60
CA THR A 195 12.43 3.73 -15.92
C THR A 195 12.83 2.83 -17.10
N ALA A 196 12.36 1.57 -17.12
CA ALA A 196 12.67 0.64 -18.20
C ALA A 196 12.02 1.01 -19.54
N LEU A 197 10.81 1.57 -19.50
CA LEU A 197 10.10 2.04 -20.70
C LEU A 197 10.71 3.34 -21.24
N ASP A 198 11.10 4.26 -20.36
CA ASP A 198 11.79 5.51 -20.68
C ASP A 198 13.15 5.24 -21.32
N GLU A 199 13.95 4.34 -20.73
CA GLU A 199 15.24 3.91 -21.29
C GLU A 199 15.10 3.20 -22.65
N ALA A 200 13.96 2.57 -22.91
CA ALA A 200 13.64 1.97 -24.21
C ALA A 200 13.15 3.00 -25.25
N GLY A 201 13.01 4.27 -24.86
CA GLY A 201 12.61 5.38 -25.73
C GLY A 201 11.10 5.53 -25.92
N TYR A 202 10.27 4.93 -25.07
CA TYR A 202 8.81 5.01 -25.18
C TYR A 202 8.23 6.17 -24.39
N THR A 203 7.20 6.80 -24.95
CA THR A 203 6.60 8.00 -24.35
C THR A 203 5.46 7.63 -23.40
N GLU A 204 5.53 8.06 -22.13
CA GLU A 204 4.37 8.01 -21.23
C GLU A 204 3.31 9.00 -21.71
N VAL A 205 2.06 8.53 -21.82
CA VAL A 205 0.92 9.35 -22.24
C VAL A 205 -0.27 9.12 -21.32
N GLU A 206 -1.21 10.06 -21.33
CA GLU A 206 -2.49 9.95 -20.62
C GLU A 206 -3.63 10.02 -21.63
N THR A 207 -4.47 8.98 -21.68
CA THR A 207 -5.64 8.93 -22.57
C THR A 207 -6.95 9.12 -21.81
N PRO A 208 -8.06 9.48 -22.49
CA PRO A 208 -9.33 9.75 -21.81
C PRO A 208 -9.84 8.58 -20.94
N ILE A 209 -10.13 8.88 -19.67
CA ILE A 209 -10.84 7.97 -18.76
C ILE A 209 -12.34 7.93 -19.10
N LEU A 210 -12.92 9.08 -19.44
CA LEU A 210 -14.30 9.19 -19.89
C LEU A 210 -14.36 8.97 -21.39
N GLN A 211 -15.08 7.95 -21.83
CA GLN A 211 -15.18 7.55 -23.23
C GLN A 211 -16.65 7.52 -23.67
N SER A 212 -16.92 7.97 -24.90
CA SER A 212 -18.27 7.90 -25.49
C SER A 212 -18.67 6.48 -25.88
N ILE A 213 -17.68 5.66 -26.28
CA ILE A 213 -17.85 4.25 -26.61
C ILE A 213 -16.76 3.49 -25.85
N PRO A 214 -17.11 2.61 -24.89
CA PRO A 214 -16.14 1.79 -24.19
C PRO A 214 -15.66 0.66 -25.14
N GLY A 215 -14.37 0.34 -25.10
CA GLY A 215 -13.79 -0.72 -25.91
C GLY A 215 -12.35 -1.02 -25.54
N GLY A 216 -11.70 -1.94 -26.27
CA GLY A 216 -10.34 -2.40 -25.98
C GLY A 216 -10.26 -3.54 -24.96
N ALA A 217 -11.39 -4.00 -24.44
CA ALA A 217 -11.48 -5.22 -23.63
C ALA A 217 -12.90 -5.79 -23.72
N SER A 218 -13.06 -7.06 -23.33
CA SER A 218 -14.37 -7.67 -23.09
C SER A 218 -14.73 -7.54 -21.61
N ALA A 219 -15.40 -6.45 -21.25
CA ALA A 219 -15.80 -6.17 -19.87
C ALA A 219 -17.05 -5.28 -19.82
N ARG A 220 -17.84 -5.39 -18.75
CA ARG A 220 -18.99 -4.48 -18.53
C ARG A 220 -18.48 -3.12 -18.05
N PRO A 221 -18.84 -1.99 -18.70
CA PRO A 221 -18.38 -0.67 -18.28
C PRO A 221 -19.21 -0.10 -17.12
N PHE A 222 -18.63 0.85 -16.39
CA PHE A 222 -19.42 1.79 -15.58
C PHE A 222 -19.98 2.90 -16.48
N ILE A 223 -21.25 3.24 -16.27
CA ILE A 223 -21.96 4.27 -17.03
C ILE A 223 -22.06 5.53 -16.18
N THR A 224 -21.84 6.69 -16.79
CA THR A 224 -21.99 8.00 -16.17
C THR A 224 -22.59 9.00 -17.16
N HIS A 225 -22.81 10.23 -16.73
CA HIS A 225 -23.46 11.26 -17.53
C HIS A 225 -22.80 12.62 -17.34
N HIS A 226 -22.56 13.33 -18.44
CA HIS A 226 -21.97 14.67 -18.40
C HIS A 226 -23.07 15.74 -18.46
N ASN A 227 -23.46 16.28 -17.29
CA ASN A 227 -24.61 17.19 -17.16
C ASN A 227 -24.61 18.39 -18.13
N SER A 228 -23.47 19.08 -18.32
CA SER A 228 -23.46 20.29 -19.18
C SER A 228 -23.50 20.00 -20.69
N LEU A 229 -23.14 18.79 -21.10
CA LEU A 229 -23.15 18.37 -22.50
C LEU A 229 -24.39 17.51 -22.82
N ASP A 230 -25.11 17.09 -21.78
CA ASP A 230 -26.26 16.18 -21.86
C ASP A 230 -25.96 14.91 -22.67
N ILE A 231 -24.82 14.27 -22.39
CA ILE A 231 -24.39 13.03 -23.05
C ILE A 231 -24.06 11.93 -22.05
N GLY A 232 -24.35 10.69 -22.45
CA GLY A 232 -23.88 9.49 -21.77
C GLY A 232 -22.38 9.27 -22.01
N LEU A 233 -21.68 8.85 -20.96
CA LEU A 233 -20.26 8.50 -21.00
C LEU A 233 -20.01 7.21 -20.23
N TYR A 234 -18.86 6.63 -20.47
CA TYR A 234 -18.42 5.39 -19.82
C TYR A 234 -17.04 5.61 -19.21
N LEU A 235 -16.79 5.01 -18.04
CA LEU A 235 -15.42 4.87 -17.57
C LEU A 235 -14.72 3.81 -18.43
N ARG A 236 -13.49 4.10 -18.84
CA ARG A 236 -12.71 3.21 -19.71
C ARG A 236 -12.50 1.83 -19.08
N ILE A 237 -12.67 0.79 -19.91
CA ILE A 237 -12.39 -0.60 -19.55
C ILE A 237 -10.95 -1.04 -19.94
N ALA A 238 -10.32 -0.26 -20.82
CA ALA A 238 -8.96 -0.40 -21.34
C ALA A 238 -8.47 0.96 -21.92
N THR A 239 -7.16 1.09 -22.15
CA THR A 239 -6.54 2.26 -22.80
C THR A 239 -6.24 2.02 -24.29
N GLU A 240 -6.26 0.75 -24.72
CA GLU A 240 -5.93 0.25 -26.06
C GLU A 240 -6.31 1.16 -27.22
N LEU A 241 -7.60 1.48 -27.37
CA LEU A 241 -8.09 2.14 -28.58
C LEU A 241 -7.52 3.56 -28.75
N TYR A 242 -7.25 4.26 -27.66
CA TYR A 242 -6.67 5.61 -27.72
C TYR A 242 -5.16 5.54 -27.93
N LEU A 243 -4.46 4.58 -27.29
CA LEU A 243 -3.04 4.37 -27.53
C LEU A 243 -2.75 4.00 -28.99
N LYS A 244 -3.57 3.14 -29.61
CA LYS A 244 -3.46 2.84 -31.05
C LYS A 244 -3.65 4.08 -31.94
N ARG A 245 -4.49 5.04 -31.56
CA ARG A 245 -4.62 6.32 -32.30
C ARG A 245 -3.34 7.14 -32.25
N LEU A 246 -2.59 7.09 -31.14
CA LEU A 246 -1.28 7.76 -31.04
C LEU A 246 -0.24 7.09 -31.93
N ILE A 247 -0.26 5.75 -32.02
CA ILE A 247 0.57 5.03 -32.98
C ILE A 247 0.26 5.47 -34.42
N VAL A 248 -1.03 5.54 -34.80
CA VAL A 248 -1.45 6.09 -36.10
C VAL A 248 -0.98 7.55 -36.29
N GLY A 249 -0.99 8.33 -35.22
CA GLY A 249 -0.51 9.71 -35.19
C GLY A 249 1.01 9.88 -35.33
N GLY A 250 1.78 8.79 -35.40
CA GLY A 250 3.22 8.82 -35.66
C GLY A 250 4.12 8.62 -34.45
N PHE A 251 3.58 8.33 -33.26
CA PHE A 251 4.42 7.94 -32.13
C PHE A 251 5.06 6.57 -32.37
N GLU A 252 6.39 6.47 -32.22
CA GLU A 252 7.12 5.22 -32.38
C GLU A 252 6.76 4.18 -31.30
N GLY A 253 6.65 4.62 -30.05
CA GLY A 253 6.12 3.80 -28.96
C GLY A 253 5.53 4.63 -27.83
N VAL A 254 4.39 4.19 -27.31
CA VAL A 254 3.66 4.84 -26.23
C VAL A 254 3.28 3.84 -25.16
N TYR A 255 3.28 4.29 -23.91
CA TYR A 255 2.73 3.51 -22.82
C TYR A 255 1.86 4.38 -21.90
N GLU A 256 0.91 3.75 -21.22
CA GLU A 256 0.13 4.38 -20.18
C GLU A 256 0.03 3.46 -18.97
N ILE A 257 0.36 3.97 -17.77
CA ILE A 257 0.11 3.31 -16.50
C ILE A 257 -1.05 4.03 -15.81
N GLY A 258 -2.25 3.47 -15.95
CA GLY A 258 -3.48 4.14 -15.52
C GLY A 258 -4.51 3.21 -14.93
N LYS A 259 -5.64 3.79 -14.49
CA LYS A 259 -6.78 3.03 -13.98
C LYS A 259 -7.67 2.53 -15.10
N ASN A 260 -8.09 1.28 -15.04
CA ASN A 260 -9.22 0.73 -15.77
C ASN A 260 -10.36 0.45 -14.80
N PHE A 261 -11.59 0.55 -15.29
CA PHE A 261 -12.80 0.39 -14.50
C PHE A 261 -13.69 -0.68 -15.13
N ARG A 262 -13.93 -1.78 -14.42
CA ARG A 262 -14.78 -2.88 -14.90
C ARG A 262 -15.88 -3.16 -13.88
N ASN A 263 -17.12 -3.05 -14.34
CA ASN A 263 -18.32 -3.19 -13.53
C ASN A 263 -18.70 -4.66 -13.39
N GLU A 264 -17.87 -5.38 -12.67
CA GLU A 264 -17.90 -6.83 -12.49
C GLU A 264 -17.89 -7.19 -10.99
N GLY A 265 -17.99 -8.49 -10.69
CA GLY A 265 -17.86 -8.98 -9.31
C GLY A 265 -16.48 -8.71 -8.72
N MET A 266 -16.39 -8.78 -7.40
CA MET A 266 -15.13 -8.66 -6.67
C MET A 266 -14.69 -9.99 -6.10
N ASP A 267 -13.41 -10.31 -6.23
CA ASP A 267 -12.80 -11.48 -5.62
C ASP A 267 -11.34 -11.19 -5.23
N ARG A 268 -10.53 -12.22 -4.97
CA ARG A 268 -9.12 -12.08 -4.56
C ARG A 268 -8.22 -11.46 -5.63
N THR A 269 -8.62 -11.55 -6.90
CA THR A 269 -7.87 -11.11 -8.08
C THR A 269 -8.57 -10.00 -8.86
N HIS A 270 -9.83 -9.69 -8.55
CA HIS A 270 -10.64 -8.69 -9.24
C HIS A 270 -11.09 -7.57 -8.30
N ASN A 271 -10.68 -6.34 -8.61
CA ASN A 271 -11.19 -5.11 -8.00
C ASN A 271 -11.80 -4.22 -9.11
N PRO A 272 -12.93 -3.53 -8.87
CA PRO A 272 -13.65 -2.83 -9.94
C PRO A 272 -12.87 -1.69 -10.56
N GLU A 273 -11.88 -1.17 -9.83
CA GLU A 273 -10.83 -0.30 -10.38
C GLU A 273 -9.44 -0.90 -10.14
N PHE A 274 -8.63 -1.00 -11.18
CA PHE A 274 -7.28 -1.56 -11.06
C PHE A 274 -6.30 -0.81 -11.96
N THR A 275 -5.02 -0.88 -11.61
CA THR A 275 -3.97 -0.27 -12.42
C THR A 275 -3.53 -1.25 -13.50
N CYS A 276 -3.54 -0.81 -14.74
CA CYS A 276 -3.04 -1.55 -15.89
C CYS A 276 -1.94 -0.72 -16.55
N MET A 277 -0.94 -1.41 -17.10
CA MET A 277 0.03 -0.83 -18.02
C MET A 277 -0.26 -1.39 -19.41
N GLU A 278 -0.47 -0.51 -20.37
CA GLU A 278 -0.52 -0.88 -21.78
C GLU A 278 0.63 -0.20 -22.53
N LEU A 279 1.26 -0.94 -23.44
CA LEU A 279 2.40 -0.51 -24.26
C LEU A 279 2.12 -0.87 -25.73
N TYR A 280 2.33 0.10 -26.61
CA TYR A 280 2.29 -0.10 -28.05
C TYR A 280 3.58 0.43 -28.68
N VAL A 281 4.16 -0.35 -29.59
CA VAL A 281 5.41 0.00 -30.29
C VAL A 281 5.26 -0.34 -31.76
N GLN A 282 5.58 0.60 -32.64
CA GLN A 282 5.55 0.40 -34.09
C GLN A 282 6.56 -0.67 -34.54
N TYR A 283 6.20 -1.40 -35.58
CA TYR A 283 7.06 -2.40 -36.25
C TYR A 283 7.55 -3.55 -35.35
N LYS A 284 6.94 -3.76 -34.18
CA LYS A 284 7.22 -4.89 -33.29
C LYS A 284 6.10 -5.91 -33.34
N ASP A 285 6.46 -7.18 -33.30
CA ASP A 285 5.53 -8.29 -33.20
C ASP A 285 5.40 -8.79 -31.76
N TYR A 286 4.57 -9.81 -31.55
CA TYR A 286 4.38 -10.42 -30.25
C TYR A 286 5.62 -11.18 -29.75
N ASN A 287 6.54 -11.61 -30.63
CA ASN A 287 7.81 -12.23 -30.20
C ASN A 287 8.73 -11.21 -29.54
N TRP A 288 8.82 -10.01 -30.11
CA TRP A 288 9.50 -8.90 -29.48
C TRP A 288 8.84 -8.55 -28.14
N MET A 289 7.50 -8.49 -28.09
CA MET A 289 6.77 -8.17 -26.86
C MET A 289 7.00 -9.22 -25.76
N MET A 290 7.05 -10.52 -26.10
CA MET A 290 7.42 -11.59 -25.16
C MET A 290 8.81 -11.35 -24.58
N SER A 291 9.81 -11.08 -25.43
CA SER A 291 11.18 -10.86 -24.98
C SER A 291 11.38 -9.55 -24.21
N PHE A 292 10.63 -8.50 -24.53
CA PHE A 292 10.62 -7.27 -23.75
C PHE A 292 9.99 -7.49 -22.37
N THR A 293 8.87 -8.21 -22.32
CA THR A 293 8.13 -8.48 -21.08
C THR A 293 8.93 -9.31 -20.09
N GLU A 294 9.61 -10.38 -20.55
CA GLU A 294 10.44 -11.22 -19.66
C GLU A 294 11.59 -10.42 -19.03
N GLN A 295 12.29 -9.59 -19.83
CA GLN A 295 13.37 -8.72 -19.34
C GLN A 295 12.86 -7.66 -18.36
N LEU A 296 11.70 -7.07 -18.66
CA LEU A 296 11.05 -6.08 -17.78
C LEU A 296 10.70 -6.70 -16.42
N LEU A 297 10.08 -7.88 -16.42
CA LEU A 297 9.68 -8.58 -15.19
C LEU A 297 10.89 -9.04 -14.38
N GLU A 298 11.95 -9.55 -15.02
CA GLU A 298 13.22 -9.89 -14.35
C GLU A 298 13.80 -8.67 -13.64
N ARG A 299 13.93 -7.55 -14.37
CA ARG A 299 14.46 -6.29 -13.84
C ARG A 299 13.65 -5.78 -12.65
N ILE A 300 12.32 -5.82 -12.76
CA ILE A 300 11.42 -5.44 -11.66
C ILE A 300 11.63 -6.34 -10.44
N CYS A 301 11.74 -7.66 -10.64
CA CYS A 301 11.96 -8.60 -9.54
C CYS A 301 13.28 -8.29 -8.81
N ILE A 302 14.37 -8.09 -9.55
CA ILE A 302 15.68 -7.72 -8.98
C ILE A 302 15.60 -6.39 -8.23
N ALA A 303 14.95 -5.36 -8.80
CA ALA A 303 14.84 -4.06 -8.15
C ALA A 303 14.05 -4.10 -6.83
N VAL A 304 13.06 -4.99 -6.73
CA VAL A 304 12.13 -5.05 -5.58
C VAL A 304 12.59 -6.06 -4.52
N ASN A 305 13.22 -7.15 -4.94
CA ASN A 305 13.59 -8.28 -4.07
C ASN A 305 15.10 -8.50 -3.96
N GLY A 306 15.93 -7.83 -4.76
CA GLY A 306 17.38 -8.03 -4.83
C GLY A 306 17.82 -9.29 -5.58
N THR A 307 16.87 -10.05 -6.14
CA THR A 307 17.08 -11.31 -6.87
C THR A 307 16.00 -11.48 -7.94
N HIS A 308 16.21 -12.36 -8.92
CA HIS A 308 15.22 -12.74 -9.93
C HIS A 308 14.22 -13.81 -9.45
N GLU A 309 14.23 -14.16 -8.15
CA GLU A 309 13.33 -15.16 -7.57
C GLU A 309 12.36 -14.53 -6.56
N SER A 310 11.16 -15.10 -6.46
CA SER A 310 10.19 -14.75 -5.43
C SER A 310 9.41 -15.98 -5.00
N VAL A 311 9.00 -16.05 -3.73
CA VAL A 311 8.14 -17.13 -3.22
C VAL A 311 6.68 -16.68 -3.27
N VAL A 312 5.83 -17.48 -3.92
CA VAL A 312 4.37 -17.28 -4.01
C VAL A 312 3.69 -18.59 -3.62
N ASP A 313 2.84 -18.56 -2.60
CA ASP A 313 2.13 -19.74 -2.07
C ASP A 313 3.05 -20.96 -1.81
N GLY A 314 4.23 -20.68 -1.24
CA GLY A 314 5.25 -21.70 -0.93
C GLY A 314 6.05 -22.21 -2.13
N LYS A 315 5.79 -21.71 -3.34
CA LYS A 315 6.54 -22.07 -4.56
C LYS A 315 7.50 -20.96 -4.94
N THR A 316 8.75 -21.34 -5.25
CA THR A 316 9.72 -20.42 -5.83
C THR A 316 9.38 -20.19 -7.30
N ILE A 317 9.12 -18.93 -7.66
CA ILE A 317 8.92 -18.44 -9.01
C ILE A 317 10.21 -17.78 -9.47
N ASN A 318 10.72 -18.21 -10.61
CA ASN A 318 11.92 -17.64 -11.24
C ASN A 318 11.50 -16.70 -12.38
N PHE A 319 11.87 -15.43 -12.27
CA PHE A 319 11.62 -14.36 -13.24
C PHE A 319 12.79 -14.16 -14.21
N LYS A 320 13.80 -15.02 -14.19
CA LYS A 320 14.93 -14.95 -15.12
C LYS A 320 14.48 -15.31 -16.54
N ALA A 321 14.75 -14.41 -17.49
CA ALA A 321 14.54 -14.66 -18.90
C ALA A 321 15.55 -15.69 -19.47
N PRO A 322 15.21 -16.42 -20.55
CA PRO A 322 13.92 -16.43 -21.24
C PRO A 322 12.90 -17.39 -20.63
N TYR A 323 11.61 -17.08 -20.80
CA TYR A 323 10.52 -17.95 -20.33
C TYR A 323 10.19 -19.07 -21.33
N ARG A 324 9.58 -20.15 -20.81
CA ARG A 324 9.04 -21.22 -21.65
C ARG A 324 7.92 -20.68 -22.54
N ARG A 325 8.09 -20.78 -23.86
CA ARG A 325 7.04 -20.49 -24.85
C ARG A 325 6.27 -21.78 -25.13
N LEU A 326 4.95 -21.74 -24.97
CA LEU A 326 4.08 -22.90 -25.15
C LEU A 326 2.82 -22.48 -25.91
N PRO A 327 2.61 -22.95 -27.15
CA PRO A 327 1.37 -22.71 -27.88
C PRO A 327 0.16 -23.27 -27.12
N ILE A 328 -0.98 -22.57 -27.20
CA ILE A 328 -2.21 -22.92 -26.44
C ILE A 328 -2.67 -24.37 -26.68
N LEU A 329 -2.65 -24.84 -27.93
CA LEU A 329 -3.06 -26.21 -28.28
C LEU A 329 -2.08 -27.25 -27.75
N ASP A 330 -0.79 -26.95 -27.75
CA ASP A 330 0.24 -27.82 -27.19
C ASP A 330 0.13 -27.87 -25.66
N ALA A 331 -0.23 -26.76 -25.00
CA ALA A 331 -0.50 -26.72 -23.57
C ALA A 331 -1.68 -27.60 -23.18
N ILE A 332 -2.81 -27.48 -23.91
CA ILE A 332 -3.98 -28.33 -23.73
C ILE A 332 -3.59 -29.80 -23.90
N LYS A 333 -2.87 -30.13 -24.97
CA LYS A 333 -2.42 -31.49 -25.23
C LYS A 333 -1.51 -32.03 -24.13
N GLU A 334 -0.57 -31.22 -23.63
CA GLU A 334 0.34 -31.61 -22.55
C GLU A 334 -0.42 -31.93 -21.25
N LYS A 335 -1.45 -31.13 -20.91
CA LYS A 335 -2.15 -31.25 -19.62
C LYS A 335 -3.35 -32.18 -19.62
N THR A 336 -4.04 -32.28 -20.75
CA THR A 336 -5.29 -33.03 -20.88
C THR A 336 -5.15 -34.29 -21.74
N GLY A 337 -4.12 -34.37 -22.59
CA GLY A 337 -3.94 -35.43 -23.58
C GLY A 337 -4.73 -35.25 -24.88
N TYR A 338 -5.67 -34.30 -24.95
CA TYR A 338 -6.48 -34.06 -26.14
C TYR A 338 -5.73 -33.18 -27.15
N ASP A 339 -5.59 -33.68 -28.38
CA ASP A 339 -5.06 -32.90 -29.50
C ASP A 339 -6.20 -32.20 -30.24
N LEU A 340 -6.25 -30.87 -30.13
CA LEU A 340 -7.28 -30.04 -30.75
C LEU A 340 -6.91 -29.56 -32.15
N ASN A 341 -5.70 -29.88 -32.63
CA ASN A 341 -5.24 -29.39 -33.93
C ASN A 341 -6.08 -29.96 -35.08
N GLY A 342 -6.54 -29.10 -35.99
CA GLY A 342 -7.39 -29.49 -37.11
C GLY A 342 -8.84 -29.88 -36.77
N LYS A 343 -9.23 -29.93 -35.48
CA LYS A 343 -10.60 -30.33 -35.09
C LYS A 343 -11.66 -29.30 -35.46
N SER A 344 -12.85 -29.77 -35.81
CA SER A 344 -14.05 -28.94 -35.99
C SER A 344 -14.62 -28.44 -34.65
N GLU A 345 -15.54 -27.49 -34.70
CA GLU A 345 -16.21 -26.97 -33.49
C GLU A 345 -16.99 -28.05 -32.75
N ASP A 346 -17.73 -28.91 -33.46
CA ASP A 346 -18.51 -30.01 -32.87
C ASP A 346 -17.63 -31.03 -32.16
N GLU A 347 -16.46 -31.36 -32.74
CA GLU A 347 -15.50 -32.24 -32.10
C GLU A 347 -14.91 -31.64 -30.83
N ILE A 348 -14.61 -30.33 -30.82
CA ILE A 348 -14.10 -29.65 -29.62
C ILE A 348 -15.21 -29.58 -28.57
N ARG A 349 -16.45 -29.30 -28.97
CA ARG A 349 -17.61 -29.29 -28.07
C ARG A 349 -17.83 -30.66 -27.42
N ALA A 350 -17.61 -31.76 -28.14
CA ALA A 350 -17.64 -33.10 -27.56
C ALA A 350 -16.55 -33.29 -26.50
N ILE A 351 -15.32 -32.83 -26.77
CA ILE A 351 -14.20 -32.87 -25.80
C ILE A 351 -14.52 -32.05 -24.55
N CYS A 352 -15.07 -30.84 -24.69
CA CYS A 352 -15.50 -30.03 -23.54
C CYS A 352 -16.49 -30.79 -22.64
N LYS A 353 -17.44 -31.54 -23.24
CA LYS A 353 -18.39 -32.36 -22.50
C LYS A 353 -17.70 -33.53 -21.77
N GLU A 354 -16.73 -34.19 -22.40
CA GLU A 354 -15.93 -35.24 -21.75
C GLU A 354 -15.13 -34.71 -20.56
N LEU A 355 -14.62 -33.47 -20.67
CA LEU A 355 -13.90 -32.76 -19.60
C LEU A 355 -14.85 -32.16 -18.53
N ASN A 356 -16.16 -32.32 -18.67
CA ASN A 356 -17.20 -31.75 -17.79
C ASN A 356 -17.12 -30.21 -17.66
N LEU A 357 -16.78 -29.52 -18.75
CA LEU A 357 -16.75 -28.06 -18.80
C LEU A 357 -18.17 -27.51 -19.05
N GLU A 358 -18.50 -26.40 -18.39
CA GLU A 358 -19.74 -25.67 -18.65
C GLU A 358 -19.61 -24.89 -19.97
N ILE A 359 -20.42 -25.23 -20.96
CA ILE A 359 -20.42 -24.61 -22.29
C ILE A 359 -21.84 -24.29 -22.73
N ASP A 360 -22.00 -23.25 -23.55
CA ASP A 360 -23.28 -22.88 -24.14
C ASP A 360 -23.23 -22.86 -25.69
N GLU A 361 -24.40 -22.75 -26.33
CA GLU A 361 -24.53 -22.78 -27.79
C GLU A 361 -23.94 -21.55 -28.49
N THR A 362 -23.70 -20.45 -27.77
CA THR A 362 -23.11 -19.22 -28.31
C THR A 362 -21.58 -19.26 -28.36
N MET A 363 -20.97 -20.20 -27.64
CA MET A 363 -19.52 -20.41 -27.65
C MET A 363 -19.05 -21.04 -28.96
N GLY A 364 -18.43 -20.23 -29.82
CA GLY A 364 -17.75 -20.72 -31.01
C GLY A 364 -16.40 -21.39 -30.70
N LYS A 365 -15.80 -22.03 -31.71
CA LYS A 365 -14.54 -22.79 -31.61
C LYS A 365 -13.45 -22.15 -30.75
N GLY A 366 -13.17 -20.86 -30.93
CA GLY A 366 -12.12 -20.16 -30.17
C GLY A 366 -12.41 -20.08 -28.67
N LYS A 367 -13.68 -19.84 -28.30
CA LYS A 367 -14.10 -19.78 -26.90
C LYS A 367 -14.06 -21.15 -26.25
N LEU A 368 -14.45 -22.20 -26.98
CA LEU A 368 -14.34 -23.58 -26.49
C LEU A 368 -12.88 -23.98 -26.23
N ILE A 369 -11.94 -23.57 -27.08
CA ILE A 369 -10.50 -23.79 -26.86
C ILE A 369 -10.02 -23.04 -25.61
N ASP A 370 -10.47 -21.79 -25.43
CA ASP A 370 -10.17 -20.95 -24.26
C ASP A 370 -10.72 -21.57 -22.96
N GLU A 371 -11.92 -22.15 -22.96
CA GLU A 371 -12.47 -22.85 -21.78
C GLU A 371 -11.71 -24.14 -21.41
N ILE A 372 -11.07 -24.81 -22.39
CA ILE A 372 -10.25 -26.00 -22.13
C ILE A 372 -8.86 -25.62 -21.56
N PHE A 373 -8.33 -24.47 -21.96
CA PHE A 373 -7.01 -23.98 -21.57
C PHE A 373 -6.99 -23.44 -20.13
#